data_AF-A0A645HYZ8-F1
#
_entry.id   AF-A0A645HYZ8-F1
#
_cell.length_a   1.000
_cell.length_b   1.000
_cell.length_c   1.000
_cell.angle_alpha   90.00
_cell.angle_beta   90.00
_cell.angle_gamma   90.00
#
_symmetry.space_group_name_H-M   'P 1'
#
loop_
_entity.id
_entity.type
_entity.pdbx_description
1 polymer ?
#
loop_
_entity_poly.entity_id
_entity_poly.type
_entity_poly.pdbx_seq_one_letter_code
_entity_poly.pdbx_strand_id
1 'polypeptide(L)'
;MGPDIGFVAEHNDKTIEEVVRIHSAPEYLIYMLGFTPGFPYMGGMSAEIATPRLTSPRVKIPGGSVGIAGSQTGVYPIDSPGGWQLIGRTPLKLYDAHREKPILLQAGQYVKYRPVDQAEFDDIAAQVEKGSYIVKTYSREG
;
A
#
# COMPACT_ATOMS: atom_id res chain seq x y z
N MET A 1 -0.52 4.59 11.55
CA MET A 1 -0.71 3.11 11.43
C MET A 1 0.49 2.36 10.83
N GLY A 2 1.56 3.02 10.37
CA GLY A 2 2.77 2.33 9.90
C GLY A 2 3.84 2.27 11.00
N PRO A 3 4.15 1.10 11.59
CA PRO A 3 5.12 1.01 12.69
C PRO A 3 6.55 1.37 12.27
N ASP A 4 6.87 1.31 10.99
CA ASP A 4 8.24 1.50 10.49
C ASP A 4 8.46 2.84 9.80
N ILE A 5 7.44 3.70 9.70
CA ILE A 5 7.57 4.98 8.98
C ILE A 5 8.63 5.89 9.62
N GLY A 6 8.81 5.82 10.95
CA GLY A 6 9.87 6.54 11.64
C GLY A 6 11.27 6.09 11.21
N PHE A 7 11.47 4.78 11.05
CA PHE A 7 12.75 4.24 10.55
C PHE A 7 13.00 4.63 9.09
N VAL A 8 11.98 4.59 8.23
CA VAL A 8 12.09 5.05 6.83
C VAL A 8 12.47 6.53 6.77
N ALA A 9 11.87 7.35 7.63
CA ALA A 9 12.17 8.77 7.71
C ALA A 9 13.62 9.01 8.15
N GLU A 10 14.04 8.39 9.26
CA GLU A 10 15.41 8.48 9.80
C GLU A 10 16.46 7.98 8.80
N HIS A 11 16.21 6.84 8.14
CA HIS A 11 17.16 6.25 7.19
C HIS A 11 17.45 7.14 5.97
N ASN A 12 16.53 8.03 5.61
CA ASN A 12 16.62 8.86 4.41
C ASN A 12 16.77 10.36 4.72
N ASP A 13 17.07 10.71 5.98
CA ASP A 13 17.17 12.11 6.45
C ASP A 13 15.91 12.94 6.11
N LYS A 14 14.73 12.34 6.30
CA LYS A 14 13.41 12.96 6.06
C LYS A 14 12.58 13.02 7.33
N THR A 15 11.56 13.87 7.31
CA THR A 15 10.42 13.81 8.23
C THR A 15 9.41 12.75 7.80
N ILE A 16 8.54 12.33 8.73
CA ILE A 16 7.44 11.41 8.43
C ILE A 16 6.51 12.03 7.37
N GLU A 17 6.24 13.32 7.48
CA GLU A 17 5.40 14.08 6.56
C GLU A 17 5.98 14.10 5.14
N GLU A 18 7.30 14.23 5.02
CA GLU A 18 7.99 14.13 3.73
C GLU A 18 7.90 12.71 3.16
N VAL A 19 8.06 11.66 3.97
CA VAL A 19 7.89 10.28 3.51
C VAL A 19 6.47 10.06 2.97
N VAL A 20 5.44 10.51 3.69
CA VAL A 20 4.05 10.42 3.23
C VAL A 20 3.85 11.19 1.93
N ARG A 21 4.37 12.41 1.82
CA ARG A 21 4.27 13.24 0.62
C ARG A 21 4.97 12.60 -0.58
N ILE A 22 6.19 12.10 -0.40
CA ILE A 22 6.98 11.46 -1.47
C ILE A 22 6.30 10.16 -1.91
N HIS A 23 5.83 9.35 -0.97
CA HIS A 23 5.17 8.08 -1.27
C HIS A 23 3.83 8.26 -1.99
N SER A 24 3.04 9.27 -1.62
CA SER A 24 1.70 9.47 -2.20
C SER A 24 1.65 10.33 -3.48
N ALA A 25 2.74 11.02 -3.82
CA ALA A 25 2.79 11.87 -5.00
C ALA A 25 2.68 11.09 -6.35
N PRO A 26 3.43 10.00 -6.58
CA PRO A 26 3.44 9.33 -7.88
C PRO A 26 2.24 8.40 -8.09
N GLU A 27 2.00 8.08 -9.35
CA GLU A 27 1.12 7.00 -9.78
C GLU A 27 1.96 5.75 -10.05
N TYR A 28 1.66 4.67 -9.35
CA TYR A 28 2.44 3.45 -9.38
C TYR A 28 1.89 2.48 -10.42
N LEU A 29 2.69 2.15 -11.44
CA LEU A 29 2.35 1.11 -12.41
C LEU A 29 2.40 -0.26 -11.74
N ILE A 30 1.30 -1.01 -11.81
CA ILE A 30 1.27 -2.42 -11.42
C ILE A 30 1.87 -3.24 -12.56
N TYR A 31 3.11 -3.69 -12.41
CA TYR A 31 3.75 -4.55 -13.41
C TYR A 31 3.19 -5.96 -13.41
N MET A 32 2.99 -6.52 -12.22
CA MET A 32 2.45 -7.87 -12.04
C MET A 32 1.75 -8.01 -10.69
N LEU A 33 0.92 -9.04 -10.58
CA LEU A 33 0.31 -9.48 -9.34
C LEU A 33 0.84 -10.88 -8.99
N GLY A 34 1.26 -11.10 -7.75
CA GLY A 34 1.83 -12.40 -7.31
C GLY A 34 2.47 -12.31 -5.91
N PHE A 35 2.95 -13.42 -5.35
CA PHE A 35 3.30 -13.67 -3.91
C PHE A 35 2.12 -14.17 -3.08
N THR A 36 1.04 -13.38 -3.00
CA THR A 36 -0.27 -13.80 -2.49
C THR A 36 -1.36 -13.37 -3.49
N PRO A 37 -2.59 -13.89 -3.41
CA PRO A 37 -3.68 -13.45 -4.29
C PRO A 37 -3.83 -11.92 -4.29
N GLY A 38 -3.56 -11.30 -5.44
CA GLY A 38 -3.71 -9.86 -5.65
C GLY A 38 -2.58 -8.96 -5.14
N PHE A 39 -1.43 -9.49 -4.70
CA PHE A 39 -0.34 -8.65 -4.19
C PHE A 39 0.34 -7.90 -5.35
N PRO A 40 0.33 -6.55 -5.37
CA PRO A 40 0.84 -5.78 -6.49
C PRO A 40 2.33 -5.47 -6.34
N TYR A 41 3.09 -5.82 -7.38
CA TYR A 41 4.45 -5.32 -7.57
C TYR A 41 4.41 -4.05 -8.39
N MET A 42 4.78 -2.94 -7.76
CA MET A 42 4.64 -1.60 -8.30
C MET A 42 5.99 -0.92 -8.55
N GLY A 43 6.07 -0.22 -9.69
CA GLY A 43 7.21 0.61 -10.06
C GLY A 43 6.97 2.10 -9.89
N GLY A 44 8.06 2.87 -9.89
CA GLY A 44 8.01 4.34 -9.89
C GLY A 44 8.17 4.99 -8.52
N MET A 45 8.55 4.23 -7.49
CA MET A 45 8.84 4.79 -6.17
C MET A 45 10.11 5.63 -6.21
N SER A 46 10.08 6.80 -5.58
CA SER A 46 11.25 7.68 -5.47
C SER A 46 12.37 6.99 -4.68
N ALA A 47 13.60 7.14 -5.16
CA ALA A 47 14.80 6.68 -4.45
C ALA A 47 15.01 7.42 -3.12
N GLU A 48 14.40 8.60 -2.92
CA GLU A 48 14.47 9.39 -1.67
C GLU A 48 13.84 8.71 -0.45
N ILE A 49 13.08 7.63 -0.63
CA ILE A 49 12.48 6.86 0.46
C ILE A 49 12.83 5.36 0.38
N ALA A 50 13.80 5.02 -0.48
CA ALA A 50 14.22 3.63 -0.65
C ALA A 50 14.87 3.13 0.65
N THR A 51 14.32 2.05 1.21
CA THR A 51 14.73 1.57 2.54
C THR A 51 14.84 0.05 2.54
N PRO A 52 15.92 -0.55 3.08
CA PRO A 52 16.09 -2.00 3.06
C PRO A 52 14.98 -2.71 3.84
N ARG A 53 14.81 -3.99 3.50
CA ARG A 53 13.94 -4.91 4.25
C ARG A 53 14.42 -5.02 5.71
N LEU A 54 13.50 -5.37 6.60
CA LEU A 54 13.83 -5.81 7.94
C LEU A 54 14.81 -6.99 7.88
N THR A 55 15.73 -7.02 8.84
CA THR A 55 16.69 -8.12 9.02
C THR A 55 16.00 -9.42 9.41
N SER A 56 14.90 -9.33 10.15
CA SER A 56 14.03 -10.47 10.48
C SER A 56 12.60 -10.18 10.04
N PRO A 57 11.99 -11.02 9.19
CA PRO A 57 10.63 -10.80 8.71
C PRO A 57 9.60 -11.01 9.82
N ARG A 58 8.50 -10.25 9.76
CA ARG A 58 7.33 -10.46 10.61
C ARG A 58 6.63 -11.75 10.22
N VAL A 59 6.21 -12.51 11.23
CA VAL A 59 5.40 -13.73 11.05
C VAL A 59 4.01 -13.38 10.51
N LYS A 60 3.50 -12.19 10.87
CA LYS A 60 2.18 -11.71 10.47
C LYS A 60 2.20 -10.23 10.15
N ILE A 61 1.82 -9.89 8.92
CA ILE A 61 1.50 -8.54 8.45
C ILE A 61 0.00 -8.51 8.15
N PRO A 62 -0.77 -7.58 8.74
CA PRO A 62 -2.20 -7.48 8.46
C PRO A 62 -2.49 -7.13 6.98
N GLY A 63 -3.56 -7.72 6.43
CA GLY A 63 -4.11 -7.28 5.15
C GLY A 63 -4.41 -5.77 5.14
N GLY A 64 -4.15 -5.13 4.00
CA GLY A 64 -4.20 -3.69 3.78
C GLY A 64 -2.91 -2.95 4.15
N SER A 65 -1.91 -3.60 4.75
CA SER A 65 -0.65 -2.91 5.10
C SER A 65 0.09 -2.43 3.85
N VAL A 66 0.61 -1.21 3.88
CA VAL A 66 1.42 -0.61 2.81
C VAL A 66 2.87 -0.62 3.28
N GLY A 67 3.79 -1.05 2.41
CA GLY A 67 5.20 -1.11 2.79
C GLY A 67 6.17 -0.79 1.69
N ILE A 68 7.43 -0.64 2.11
CA ILE A 68 8.61 -0.38 1.27
C ILE A 68 9.67 -1.48 1.47
N ALA A 69 10.32 -1.89 0.38
CA ALA A 69 11.49 -2.76 0.40
C ALA A 69 12.45 -2.42 -0.74
N GLY A 70 13.63 -1.89 -0.39
CA GLY A 70 14.55 -1.32 -1.36
C GLY A 70 13.85 -0.19 -2.12
N SER A 71 13.84 -0.26 -3.45
CA SER A 71 13.18 0.68 -4.35
C SER A 71 11.73 0.32 -4.70
N GLN A 72 11.12 -0.66 -4.02
CA GLN A 72 9.77 -1.12 -4.32
C GLN A 72 8.78 -0.71 -3.23
N THR A 73 7.55 -0.43 -3.64
CA THR A 73 6.37 -0.26 -2.77
C THR A 73 5.30 -1.29 -3.12
N GLY A 74 4.44 -1.59 -2.16
CA GLY A 74 3.45 -2.66 -2.25
C GLY A 74 2.37 -2.52 -1.19
N VAL A 75 1.28 -3.25 -1.38
CA VAL A 75 0.21 -3.37 -0.38
C VAL A 75 -0.17 -4.84 -0.21
N TYR A 76 -0.16 -5.31 1.03
CA TYR A 76 -0.47 -6.68 1.39
C TYR A 76 -1.98 -6.92 1.26
N PRO A 77 -2.48 -7.78 0.36
CA PRO A 77 -3.92 -7.98 0.19
C PRO A 77 -4.58 -8.75 1.32
N ILE A 78 -3.82 -9.66 1.93
CA ILE A 78 -4.24 -10.58 2.98
C ILE A 78 -3.16 -10.68 4.06
N ASP A 79 -3.54 -11.26 5.20
CA ASP A 79 -2.60 -11.59 6.26
C ASP A 79 -1.51 -12.54 5.73
N SER A 80 -0.24 -12.13 5.84
CA SER A 80 0.89 -12.94 5.39
C SER A 80 2.19 -12.54 6.11
N PRO A 81 3.22 -13.40 6.13
CA PRO A 81 4.53 -13.00 6.63
C PRO A 81 5.24 -12.05 5.66
N GLY A 82 6.16 -11.22 6.16
CA GLY A 82 6.96 -10.35 5.30
C GLY A 82 7.97 -9.48 6.03
N GLY A 83 8.97 -9.01 5.30
CA GLY A 83 10.07 -8.18 5.84
C GLY A 83 10.08 -6.75 5.32
N TRP A 84 8.96 -6.23 4.81
CA TRP A 84 8.90 -4.86 4.30
C TRP A 84 8.71 -3.87 5.46
N GLN A 85 9.24 -2.66 5.29
CA GLN A 85 9.01 -1.55 6.20
C GLN A 85 7.58 -1.07 6.03
N LEU A 86 6.74 -1.22 7.05
CA LEU A 86 5.33 -0.86 7.03
C LEU A 86 5.14 0.62 7.34
N ILE A 87 4.73 1.38 6.33
CA ILE A 87 4.60 2.84 6.40
C ILE A 87 3.17 3.32 6.58
N GLY A 88 2.18 2.46 6.32
CA GLY A 88 0.77 2.83 6.42
C GLY A 88 -0.16 1.66 6.18
N ARG A 89 -1.45 1.95 6.03
CA ARG A 89 -2.48 0.96 5.78
C ARG A 89 -3.60 1.56 4.93
N THR A 90 -4.23 0.74 4.10
CA THR A 90 -5.50 1.05 3.44
C THR A 90 -6.66 0.31 4.13
N PRO A 91 -7.83 0.94 4.29
CA PRO A 91 -9.04 0.25 4.77
C PRO A 91 -9.69 -0.63 3.69
N LEU A 92 -9.24 -0.53 2.43
CA LEU A 92 -9.80 -1.28 1.32
C LEU A 92 -9.40 -2.76 1.39
N LYS A 93 -10.37 -3.65 1.21
CA LYS A 93 -10.14 -5.08 0.99
C LYS A 93 -9.65 -5.29 -0.45
N LEU A 94 -8.35 -5.56 -0.64
CA LEU A 94 -7.78 -5.78 -1.97
C LEU A 94 -8.07 -7.17 -2.54
N TYR A 95 -8.27 -8.14 -1.66
CA TYR A 95 -8.73 -9.48 -1.98
C TYR A 95 -9.99 -9.82 -1.18
N ASP A 96 -10.96 -10.47 -1.83
CA ASP A 96 -12.19 -10.94 -1.23
C ASP A 96 -12.82 -12.04 -2.07
N ALA A 97 -12.81 -13.26 -1.54
CA ALA A 97 -13.30 -14.45 -2.24
C ALA A 97 -14.80 -14.41 -2.57
N HIS A 98 -15.57 -13.51 -1.94
CA HIS A 98 -17.02 -13.41 -2.14
C HIS A 98 -17.43 -12.36 -3.18
N ARG A 99 -16.49 -11.53 -3.67
CA ARG A 99 -16.75 -10.59 -4.76
C ARG A 99 -16.75 -11.28 -6.12
N GLU A 100 -17.56 -10.77 -7.05
CA GLU A 100 -17.56 -11.20 -8.47
C GLU A 100 -16.15 -11.16 -9.08
N LYS A 101 -15.40 -10.11 -8.76
CA LYS A 101 -13.97 -9.98 -9.06
C LYS A 101 -13.18 -10.04 -7.74
N PRO A 102 -12.59 -11.19 -7.37
CA PRO A 102 -11.98 -11.36 -6.06
C PRO A 102 -10.77 -10.46 -5.80
N ILE A 103 -10.08 -10.02 -6.84
CA ILE A 103 -8.91 -9.13 -6.75
C ILE A 103 -9.34 -7.76 -7.25
N LEU A 104 -9.14 -6.74 -6.41
CA LEU A 104 -9.49 -5.35 -6.71
C LEU A 104 -8.58 -4.71 -7.78
N LEU A 105 -7.29 -5.07 -7.75
CA LEU A 105 -6.26 -4.48 -8.61
C LEU A 105 -5.97 -5.37 -9.82
N GLN A 106 -5.53 -4.77 -10.94
CA GLN A 106 -5.14 -5.50 -12.15
C GLN A 106 -3.75 -5.03 -12.65
N ALA A 107 -2.95 -5.98 -13.16
CA ALA A 107 -1.70 -5.65 -13.85
C ALA A 107 -1.96 -4.72 -15.05
N GLY A 108 -1.07 -3.76 -15.27
CA GLY A 108 -1.22 -2.70 -16.28
C GLY A 108 -2.00 -1.47 -15.81
N GLN A 109 -2.66 -1.53 -14.64
CA GLN A 109 -3.28 -0.35 -14.03
C GLN A 109 -2.28 0.48 -13.20
N TYR A 110 -2.70 1.68 -12.83
CA TYR A 110 -1.97 2.57 -11.94
C TYR A 110 -2.69 2.69 -10.59
N VAL A 111 -1.90 2.76 -9.52
CA VAL A 111 -2.40 3.04 -8.16
C VAL A 111 -1.85 4.39 -7.71
N LYS A 112 -2.74 5.25 -7.22
CA LYS A 112 -2.36 6.48 -6.53
C LYS A 112 -2.77 6.40 -5.08
N TYR A 113 -1.81 6.52 -4.18
CA TYR A 113 -2.09 6.57 -2.75
C TYR A 113 -2.58 7.97 -2.38
N ARG A 114 -3.62 8.04 -1.55
CA ARG A 114 -4.09 9.30 -0.96
C ARG A 114 -3.96 9.21 0.56
N PRO A 115 -3.17 10.08 1.20
CA PRO A 115 -3.12 10.16 2.65
C PRO A 115 -4.50 10.56 3.19
N VAL A 116 -4.90 9.92 4.28
CA VAL A 116 -6.14 10.19 5.01
C VAL A 116 -5.81 10.25 6.49
N ASP A 117 -6.61 11.00 7.25
CA ASP A 117 -6.53 10.95 8.70
C ASP A 117 -7.25 9.70 9.26
N GLN A 118 -7.21 9.53 10.58
CA GLN A 118 -7.81 8.37 11.23
C GLN A 118 -9.35 8.37 11.10
N ALA A 119 -10.00 9.53 11.15
CA ALA A 119 -11.45 9.63 11.08
C ALA A 119 -11.96 9.22 9.68
N GLU A 120 -11.31 9.71 8.63
CA GLU A 120 -11.60 9.32 7.26
C GLU A 120 -11.25 7.83 7.00
N PHE A 121 -10.16 7.32 7.58
CA PHE A 121 -9.85 5.88 7.52
C PHE A 121 -10.99 5.03 8.10
N ASP A 122 -11.47 5.38 9.29
CA ASP A 122 -12.50 4.63 10.01
C ASP A 122 -13.85 4.70 9.28
N ASP A 123 -14.21 5.86 8.72
CA ASP A 123 -15.40 6.01 7.88
C ASP A 123 -15.33 5.14 6.62
N ILE A 124 -14.21 5.17 5.89
CA ILE A 124 -14.02 4.32 4.72
C ILE A 124 -14.08 2.84 5.12
N ALA A 125 -13.46 2.45 6.24
CA ALA A 125 -13.50 1.07 6.73
C ALA A 125 -14.94 0.61 7.00
N ALA A 126 -15.76 1.46 7.63
CA ALA A 126 -17.16 1.18 7.88
C ALA A 126 -17.98 1.04 6.57
N GLN A 127 -17.69 1.87 5.56
CA GLN A 127 -18.32 1.75 4.24
C GLN A 127 -17.87 0.49 3.47
N VAL A 128 -16.59 0.11 3.56
CA VAL A 128 -16.04 -1.12 2.97
C VAL A 128 -16.71 -2.35 3.59
N GLU A 129 -16.91 -2.36 4.90
CA GLU A 129 -17.59 -3.47 5.58
C GLU A 129 -19.06 -3.60 5.18
N LYS A 130 -19.74 -2.48 4.95
CA LYS A 130 -21.11 -2.45 4.43
C LYS A 130 -21.21 -2.72 2.92
N GLY A 131 -20.10 -2.85 2.21
CA GLY A 131 -20.06 -2.99 0.76
C GLY A 131 -20.51 -1.73 0.00
N SER A 132 -20.56 -0.57 0.65
CA SER A 132 -21.04 0.69 0.06
C SER A 132 -19.92 1.59 -0.46
N TYR A 133 -18.66 1.27 -0.16
CA TYR A 133 -17.53 2.07 -0.63
C TYR A 133 -17.25 1.84 -2.11
N ILE A 134 -17.22 2.93 -2.88
CA ILE A 134 -16.87 2.90 -4.31
C ILE A 134 -15.45 3.41 -4.49
N VAL A 135 -14.58 2.56 -5.04
CA VAL A 135 -13.19 2.93 -5.35
C VAL A 135 -13.19 3.97 -6.47
N LYS A 136 -12.50 5.10 -6.23
CA LYS A 136 -12.33 6.14 -7.24
C LYS A 136 -11.36 5.67 -8.32
N THR A 137 -11.80 5.72 -9.57
CA THR A 137 -11.00 5.39 -10.75
C THR A 137 -11.05 6.55 -11.74
N TYR A 138 -9.96 6.79 -12.46
CA TYR A 138 -9.89 7.79 -13.53
C TYR A 138 -9.09 7.22 -14.71
N SER A 139 -9.38 7.71 -15.91
CA SER A 139 -8.55 7.44 -17.08
C SER A 139 -7.30 8.28 -16.99
N ARG A 140 -6.13 7.66 -17.18
CA ARG A 140 -4.90 8.39 -17.33
C ARG A 140 -4.82 8.92 -18.75
N GLU A 141 -4.90 10.24 -18.92
CA GLU A 141 -4.55 10.88 -20.18
C GLU A 141 -3.03 10.78 -20.38
N GLY A 142 -2.63 10.36 -21.59
CA GLY A 142 -1.24 10.07 -21.96
C GLY A 142 -0.43 11.33 -22.23
#